data_AF-A0A357BS13-F1
#
_entry.id   AF-A0A357BS13-F1
#
_cell.length_a   1.000
_cell.length_b   1.000
_cell.length_c   1.000
_cell.angle_alpha   90.00
_cell.angle_beta   90.00
_cell.angle_gamma   90.00
#
_symmetry.space_group_name_H-M   'P 1'
#
loop_
_entity.id
_entity.type
_entity.pdbx_description
1 polymer ?
#
loop_
_entity_poly.entity_id
_entity_poly.type
_entity_poly.pdbx_seq_one_letter_code
_entity_poly.pdbx_strand_id
1 'polypeptide(L)'
;SGFLPEAILNHLCHLGFSPGKEFLFREDAIKVFSLTKLSRPPAIFDIERLKTFNRAYIEKADTERLVALAEPYLRGQIPQEWLKHAIEAIKGEAVSLSGIPEMLSPLLKEPVFEEDAQRVLQEPYAKEVLKVLADEVEKYETLSSDAYKEIMVRIKQRTNESGKRLFMPVRAALTGKIQGLELEKIFVLLGREKILERAKSISYK
;
A
#
# COMPACT_ATOMS: atom_id res chain seq x y z
N SER A 1 17.83 -1.30 -4.34
CA SER A 1 17.52 -1.47 -2.91
C SER A 1 17.02 -0.14 -2.38
N GLY A 2 15.69 0.11 -2.38
CA GLY A 2 15.10 1.40 -2.00
C GLY A 2 15.03 1.65 -0.50
N PHE A 3 16.16 1.46 0.20
CA PHE A 3 16.29 1.76 1.63
C PHE A 3 16.70 3.22 1.83
N LEU A 4 16.08 3.89 2.81
CA LEU A 4 16.42 5.24 3.18
C LEU A 4 17.80 5.28 3.88
N PRO A 5 18.61 6.33 3.66
CA PRO A 5 19.95 6.42 4.23
C PRO A 5 19.93 6.41 5.76
N GLU A 6 18.93 7.03 6.39
CA GLU A 6 18.75 7.00 7.85
C GLU A 6 18.42 5.60 8.39
N ALA A 7 17.71 4.76 7.63
CA ALA A 7 17.43 3.38 8.02
C ALA A 7 18.70 2.53 7.98
N ILE A 8 19.52 2.71 6.94
CA ILE A 8 20.83 2.06 6.80
C ILE A 8 21.73 2.50 7.95
N LEU A 9 21.83 3.81 8.22
CA LEU A 9 22.63 4.34 9.31
C LEU A 9 22.18 3.78 10.66
N ASN A 10 20.88 3.80 10.96
CA ASN A 10 20.35 3.25 12.20
C ASN A 10 20.68 1.76 12.33
N HIS A 11 20.54 0.98 11.25
CA HIS A 11 20.90 -0.43 11.25
C HIS A 11 22.39 -0.64 11.55
N LEU A 12 23.28 0.08 10.86
CA LEU A 12 24.73 0.02 11.09
C LEU A 12 25.10 0.42 12.52
N CYS A 13 24.43 1.41 13.11
CA CYS A 13 24.63 1.78 14.51
C CYS A 13 24.22 0.67 15.49
N HIS A 14 23.33 -0.24 15.11
CA HIS A 14 22.95 -1.39 15.95
C HIS A 14 23.85 -2.62 15.73
N LEU A 15 24.77 -2.57 14.74
CA LEU A 15 25.73 -3.64 14.50
C LEU A 15 26.91 -3.52 15.46
N GLY A 16 26.90 -4.37 16.48
CA GLY A 16 27.97 -4.41 17.47
C GLY A 16 27.97 -3.23 18.45
N PHE A 17 26.95 -2.37 18.42
CA PHE A 17 26.77 -1.27 19.37
C PHE A 17 25.32 -1.24 19.84
N SER A 18 25.11 -1.02 21.14
CA SER A 18 23.78 -0.86 21.73
C SER A 18 23.57 0.62 22.10
N PRO A 19 22.87 1.39 21.27
CA PRO A 19 22.69 2.84 21.48
C PRO A 19 21.69 3.21 22.58
N GLY A 20 20.98 2.24 23.15
CA GLY A 20 19.94 2.47 24.18
C GLY A 20 18.61 3.02 23.63
N LYS A 21 18.53 3.32 22.33
CA LYS A 21 17.30 3.67 21.61
C LYS A 21 17.22 2.88 20.31
N GLU A 22 16.05 2.36 19.99
CA GLU A 22 15.83 1.53 18.80
C GLU A 22 15.90 2.32 17.48
N PHE A 23 15.48 3.58 17.49
CA PHE A 23 15.50 4.46 16.33
C PHE A 23 16.39 5.67 16.61
N LEU A 24 17.36 5.89 15.72
CA LEU A 24 18.29 7.01 15.79
C LEU A 24 18.26 7.80 14.49
N PHE A 25 18.23 9.12 14.61
CA PHE A 25 18.67 9.97 13.50
C PHE A 25 20.17 10.20 13.59
N ARG A 26 20.75 10.77 12.54
CA ARG A 26 22.20 10.96 12.43
C ARG A 26 22.76 11.73 13.63
N GLU A 27 22.04 12.75 14.07
CA GLU A 27 22.42 13.62 15.18
C GLU A 27 22.40 12.87 16.51
N ASP A 28 21.45 11.94 16.69
CA ASP A 28 21.39 11.08 17.88
C ASP A 28 22.53 10.08 17.88
N ALA A 29 22.80 9.44 16.74
CA ALA A 29 23.88 8.48 16.57
C ALA A 29 25.24 9.10 16.94
N ILE A 30 25.51 10.33 16.47
CA ILE A 30 26.75 11.06 16.79
C ILE A 30 26.90 11.27 18.31
N LYS A 31 25.82 11.57 19.03
CA LYS A 31 25.86 11.83 20.48
C LYS A 31 26.12 10.57 21.30
N VAL A 32 25.59 9.43 20.87
CA VAL A 32 25.63 8.20 21.68
C VAL A 32 26.78 7.26 21.32
N PHE A 33 27.30 7.35 20.09
CA PHE A 33 28.32 6.43 19.57
C PHE A 33 29.64 6.52 20.35
N SER A 34 30.23 5.36 20.64
CA SER A 34 31.56 5.27 21.24
C SER A 34 32.27 4.00 20.83
N LEU A 35 33.53 4.13 20.38
CA LEU A 35 34.40 3.00 20.05
C LEU A 35 34.63 2.06 21.25
N THR A 36 34.63 2.60 22.47
CA THR A 36 34.82 1.81 23.70
C THR A 36 33.62 0.93 24.05
N LYS A 37 32.46 1.17 23.43
CA LYS A 37 31.19 0.44 23.65
C LYS A 37 30.91 -0.60 22.56
N LEU A 38 31.85 -0.82 21.64
CA LEU A 38 31.71 -1.83 20.59
C LEU A 38 31.84 -3.24 21.19
N SER A 39 30.94 -4.13 20.80
CA SER A 39 30.98 -5.54 21.18
C SER A 39 32.07 -6.29 20.40
N ARG A 40 32.60 -7.35 21.02
CA ARG A 40 33.67 -8.19 20.45
C ARG A 40 33.21 -9.23 19.44
N PRO A 41 31.99 -9.83 19.53
CA PRO A 41 31.53 -10.79 18.53
C PRO A 41 31.29 -10.13 17.16
N PRO A 42 31.43 -10.87 16.05
CA PRO A 42 31.11 -10.34 14.72
C PRO A 42 29.63 -9.95 14.66
N ALA A 43 29.37 -8.72 14.20
CA ALA A 43 28.01 -8.29 13.97
C ALA A 43 27.43 -9.00 12.73
N ILE A 44 26.24 -9.59 12.88
CA ILE A 44 25.52 -10.23 11.79
C ILE A 44 24.58 -9.20 11.17
N PHE A 45 24.68 -9.03 9.85
CA PHE A 45 23.76 -8.17 9.13
C PHE A 45 22.37 -8.79 9.06
N ASP A 46 21.37 -8.10 9.60
CA ASP A 46 19.98 -8.58 9.66
C ASP A 46 19.10 -7.73 8.73
N ILE A 47 18.80 -8.31 7.56
CA ILE A 47 18.00 -7.65 6.53
C ILE A 47 16.54 -7.41 6.98
N GLU A 48 15.96 -8.28 7.80
CA GLU A 48 14.60 -8.10 8.27
C GLU A 48 14.53 -6.96 9.27
N ARG A 49 15.54 -6.83 10.14
CA ARG A 49 15.66 -5.66 11.02
C ARG A 49 15.86 -4.37 10.23
N LEU A 50 16.67 -4.37 9.17
CA LEU A 50 16.79 -3.21 8.28
C LEU A 50 15.45 -2.85 7.63
N LYS A 51 14.67 -3.83 7.17
CA LYS A 51 13.32 -3.60 6.63
C LYS A 51 12.39 -3.00 7.67
N THR A 52 12.43 -3.47 8.92
CA THR A 52 11.64 -2.91 10.03
C THR A 52 11.99 -1.45 10.27
N PHE A 53 13.28 -1.11 10.34
CA PHE A 53 13.70 0.28 10.44
C PHE A 53 13.22 1.11 9.25
N ASN A 54 13.41 0.59 8.03
CA ASN A 54 13.06 1.32 6.83
C ASN A 54 11.58 1.64 6.72
N ARG A 55 10.68 0.71 7.12
CA ARG A 55 9.24 0.98 7.21
C ARG A 55 8.96 2.19 8.09
N ALA A 56 9.51 2.21 9.31
CA ALA A 56 9.27 3.29 10.25
C ALA A 56 9.85 4.64 9.78
N TYR A 57 10.99 4.64 9.08
CA TYR A 57 11.53 5.87 8.49
C TYR A 57 10.72 6.33 7.28
N ILE A 58 10.22 5.43 6.43
CA ILE A 58 9.33 5.78 5.30
C ILE A 58 8.03 6.38 5.85
N GLU A 59 7.40 5.74 6.82
CA GLU A 59 6.14 6.21 7.42
C GLU A 59 6.24 7.64 7.96
N LYS A 60 7.39 7.99 8.57
CA LYS A 60 7.65 9.31 9.18
C LYS A 60 8.23 10.33 8.22
N ALA A 61 8.69 9.92 7.04
CA ALA A 61 9.32 10.83 6.10
C ALA A 61 8.30 11.79 5.48
N ASP A 62 8.80 12.96 5.12
CA ASP A 62 8.06 13.91 4.30
C ASP A 62 7.67 13.30 2.94
N THR A 63 6.43 13.51 2.54
CA THR A 63 5.85 12.93 1.33
C THR A 63 6.54 13.41 0.07
N GLU A 64 6.91 14.71 -0.01
CA GLU A 64 7.56 15.29 -1.18
C GLU A 64 8.96 14.69 -1.37
N ARG A 65 9.68 14.53 -0.26
CA ARG A 65 10.94 13.77 -0.25
C ARG A 65 10.74 12.33 -0.72
N LEU A 66 9.71 11.63 -0.25
CA LEU A 66 9.43 10.26 -0.68
C LEU A 66 9.08 10.17 -2.17
N VAL A 67 8.31 11.13 -2.70
CA VAL A 67 8.00 11.23 -4.13
C VAL A 67 9.30 11.33 -4.95
N ALA A 68 10.19 12.27 -4.61
CA ALA A 68 11.45 12.45 -5.32
C ALA A 68 12.35 11.21 -5.25
N LEU A 69 12.39 10.52 -4.11
CA LEU A 69 13.19 9.30 -3.96
C LEU A 69 12.56 8.06 -4.61
N ALA A 70 11.22 8.04 -4.77
CA ALA A 70 10.50 6.95 -5.42
C ALA A 70 10.49 7.06 -6.96
N GLU A 71 10.61 8.29 -7.48
CA GLU A 71 10.57 8.60 -8.92
C GLU A 71 11.46 7.69 -9.79
N PRO A 72 12.73 7.38 -9.42
CA PRO A 72 13.58 6.50 -10.23
C PRO A 72 13.07 5.06 -10.37
N TYR A 73 12.15 4.62 -9.50
CA TYR A 73 11.55 3.29 -9.55
C TYR A 73 10.25 3.25 -10.36
N LEU A 74 9.63 4.41 -10.57
CA LEU A 74 8.38 4.53 -11.30
C LEU A 74 8.65 4.55 -12.81
N ARG A 75 7.68 4.04 -13.59
CA ARG A 75 7.76 4.03 -15.05
C ARG A 75 6.57 4.78 -15.63
N GLY A 76 6.83 5.54 -16.69
CA GLY A 76 5.82 6.35 -17.38
C GLY A 76 5.56 7.68 -16.68
N GLN A 77 4.70 8.48 -17.29
CA GLN A 77 4.29 9.78 -16.74
C GLN A 77 3.12 9.56 -15.77
N ILE A 78 3.36 9.83 -14.49
CA ILE A 78 2.33 9.80 -13.44
C ILE A 78 2.11 11.26 -13.01
N PRO A 79 0.85 11.74 -12.95
CA PRO A 79 0.58 13.10 -12.45
C PRO A 79 1.15 13.28 -11.05
N GLN A 80 1.97 14.32 -10.86
CA GLN A 80 2.71 14.55 -9.62
C GLN A 80 1.80 14.69 -8.40
N GLU A 81 0.68 15.41 -8.54
CA GLU A 81 -0.32 15.54 -7.49
C GLU A 81 -0.91 14.18 -7.10
N TRP A 82 -1.32 13.37 -8.08
CA TRP A 82 -1.83 12.03 -7.79
C TRP A 82 -0.78 11.16 -7.11
N LEU A 83 0.48 11.22 -7.56
CA LEU A 83 1.58 10.45 -6.98
C LEU A 83 1.85 10.85 -5.52
N LYS A 84 1.78 12.15 -5.20
CA LYS A 84 1.91 12.66 -3.82
C LYS A 84 0.81 12.08 -2.92
N HIS A 85 -0.45 12.14 -3.36
CA HIS A 85 -1.57 11.55 -2.63
C HIS A 85 -1.44 10.02 -2.48
N ALA A 86 -1.01 9.34 -3.54
CA ALA A 86 -0.80 7.89 -3.52
C ALA A 86 0.30 7.48 -2.54
N ILE A 87 1.46 8.15 -2.58
CA ILE A 87 2.57 7.89 -1.66
C ILE A 87 2.16 8.17 -0.21
N GLU A 88 1.44 9.27 0.05
CA GLU A 88 0.94 9.58 1.39
C GLU A 88 0.03 8.46 1.92
N ALA A 89 -0.87 7.96 1.09
CA ALA A 89 -1.80 6.90 1.48
C ALA A 89 -1.07 5.58 1.80
N ILE A 90 -0.01 5.24 1.06
CA ILE A 90 0.65 3.93 1.15
C ILE A 90 1.93 3.92 2.00
N LYS A 91 2.48 5.07 2.41
CA LYS A 91 3.79 5.12 3.11
C LYS A 91 3.84 4.27 4.38
N GLY A 92 2.72 4.12 5.09
CA GLY A 92 2.61 3.25 6.27
C GLY A 92 2.68 1.74 5.97
N GLU A 93 2.47 1.32 4.72
CA GLU A 93 2.58 -0.08 4.28
C GLU A 93 3.88 -0.36 3.51
N ALA A 94 4.60 0.69 3.11
CA ALA A 94 5.76 0.59 2.23
C ALA A 94 7.01 0.09 2.97
N VAL A 95 7.56 -1.03 2.48
CA VAL A 95 8.80 -1.61 3.04
C VAL A 95 10.05 -0.95 2.49
N SER A 96 10.01 -0.56 1.21
CA SER A 96 11.12 0.09 0.50
C SER A 96 10.57 0.91 -0.65
N LEU A 97 11.30 1.95 -1.05
CA LEU A 97 10.94 2.79 -2.20
C LEU A 97 10.89 2.00 -3.50
N SER A 98 11.75 0.99 -3.65
CA SER A 98 11.74 0.09 -4.80
C SER A 98 10.52 -0.83 -4.86
N GLY A 99 9.77 -0.99 -3.77
CA GLY A 99 8.53 -1.76 -3.72
C GLY A 99 7.27 -0.95 -4.05
N ILE A 100 7.36 0.39 -4.03
CA ILE A 100 6.25 1.30 -4.35
C ILE A 100 5.63 1.02 -5.74
N PRO A 101 6.41 0.78 -6.81
CA PRO A 101 5.83 0.52 -8.13
C PRO A 101 4.93 -0.71 -8.16
N GLU A 102 5.27 -1.76 -7.41
CA GLU A 102 4.45 -2.98 -7.32
C GLU A 102 3.15 -2.69 -6.57
N MET A 103 3.22 -1.95 -5.46
CA MET A 103 2.05 -1.54 -4.67
C MET A 103 1.07 -0.69 -5.48
N LEU A 104 1.58 0.23 -6.29
CA LEU A 104 0.77 1.13 -7.13
C LEU A 104 0.34 0.48 -8.46
N SER A 105 0.94 -0.64 -8.86
CA SER A 105 0.67 -1.27 -10.15
C SER A 105 -0.82 -1.54 -10.44
N PRO A 106 -1.66 -1.97 -9.47
CA PRO A 106 -3.09 -2.18 -9.72
C PRO A 106 -3.86 -0.88 -9.98
N LEU A 107 -3.33 0.27 -9.56
CA LEU A 107 -3.97 1.58 -9.70
C LEU A 107 -3.64 2.25 -11.04
N LEU A 108 -2.45 1.94 -11.57
CA LEU A 108 -1.89 2.57 -12.77
C LEU A 108 -2.21 1.82 -14.07
N LYS A 109 -2.47 0.52 -13.99
CA LYS A 109 -2.70 -0.35 -15.15
C LYS A 109 -4.05 -1.06 -15.07
N GLU A 110 -4.51 -1.57 -16.20
CA GLU A 110 -5.66 -2.47 -16.22
C GLU A 110 -5.40 -3.76 -15.44
N PRO A 111 -6.38 -4.28 -14.68
CA PRO A 111 -6.20 -5.49 -13.89
C PRO A 111 -5.88 -6.69 -14.77
N VAL A 112 -4.79 -7.40 -14.43
CA VAL A 112 -4.54 -8.75 -14.90
C VAL A 112 -5.01 -9.70 -13.80
N PHE A 113 -6.04 -10.49 -14.10
CA PHE A 113 -6.70 -11.35 -13.11
C PHE A 113 -5.91 -12.63 -12.86
N GLU A 114 -5.37 -12.77 -11.65
CA GLU A 114 -4.78 -14.01 -11.15
C GLU A 114 -5.84 -15.11 -10.99
N GLU A 115 -5.43 -16.38 -11.02
CA GLU A 115 -6.34 -17.53 -10.99
C GLU A 115 -7.30 -17.48 -9.79
N ASP A 116 -6.78 -17.16 -8.59
CA ASP A 116 -7.62 -17.04 -7.39
C ASP A 116 -8.61 -15.88 -7.47
N ALA A 117 -8.23 -14.76 -8.10
CA ALA A 117 -9.15 -13.65 -8.32
C ALA A 117 -10.26 -14.06 -9.29
N GLN A 118 -9.94 -14.79 -10.36
CA GLN A 118 -10.93 -15.32 -11.30
C GLN A 118 -11.91 -16.27 -10.61
N ARG A 119 -11.42 -17.18 -9.76
CA ARG A 119 -12.28 -18.09 -8.97
C ARG A 119 -13.26 -17.32 -8.10
N VAL A 120 -12.79 -16.30 -7.37
CA VAL A 120 -13.67 -15.43 -6.56
C VAL A 120 -14.74 -14.74 -7.41
N LEU A 121 -14.39 -14.28 -8.61
CA LEU A 121 -15.31 -13.57 -9.50
C LEU A 121 -16.33 -14.48 -10.19
N GLN A 122 -16.06 -15.79 -10.27
CA GLN A 122 -16.99 -16.79 -10.82
C GLN A 122 -18.06 -17.23 -9.82
N GLU A 123 -17.88 -16.92 -8.53
CA GLU A 123 -18.85 -17.25 -7.50
C GLU A 123 -20.19 -16.53 -7.73
N PRO A 124 -21.36 -17.18 -7.49
CA PRO A 124 -22.66 -16.59 -7.78
C PRO A 124 -22.91 -15.22 -7.12
N TYR A 125 -22.44 -15.05 -5.88
CA TYR A 125 -22.61 -13.81 -5.11
C TYR A 125 -21.74 -12.65 -5.64
N ALA A 126 -20.66 -12.94 -6.37
CA ALA A 126 -19.72 -11.93 -6.83
C ALA A 126 -20.36 -10.97 -7.84
N LYS A 127 -21.16 -11.49 -8.78
CA LYS A 127 -21.86 -10.67 -9.78
C LYS A 127 -22.84 -9.69 -9.14
N GLU A 128 -23.57 -10.14 -8.12
CA GLU A 128 -24.51 -9.28 -7.39
C GLU A 128 -23.79 -8.19 -6.61
N VAL A 129 -22.74 -8.54 -5.86
CA VAL A 129 -21.88 -7.60 -5.14
C VAL A 129 -21.32 -6.52 -6.07
N LEU A 130 -20.82 -6.90 -7.24
CA LEU A 130 -20.22 -5.97 -8.19
C LEU A 130 -21.25 -5.09 -8.91
N LYS A 131 -22.45 -5.62 -9.17
CA LYS A 131 -23.56 -4.81 -9.67
C LYS A 131 -23.96 -3.74 -8.66
N VAL A 132 -24.15 -4.14 -7.39
CA VAL A 132 -24.51 -3.18 -6.33
C VAL A 132 -23.37 -2.19 -6.08
N LEU A 133 -22.11 -2.61 -6.14
CA LEU A 133 -20.96 -1.71 -6.09
C LEU A 133 -21.06 -0.62 -7.17
N ALA A 134 -21.32 -0.99 -8.42
CA ALA A 134 -21.46 -0.03 -9.50
C ALA A 134 -22.63 0.93 -9.25
N ASP A 135 -23.81 0.40 -8.89
CA ASP A 135 -25.00 1.21 -8.59
C ASP A 135 -24.75 2.24 -7.46
N GLU A 136 -24.04 1.84 -6.40
CA GLU A 136 -23.74 2.73 -5.27
C GLU A 136 -22.67 3.76 -5.62
N VAL A 137 -21.62 3.38 -6.35
CA VAL A 137 -20.54 4.28 -6.77
C VAL A 137 -21.03 5.34 -7.76
N GLU A 138 -22.00 5.02 -8.62
CA GLU A 138 -22.56 5.98 -9.58
C GLU A 138 -23.15 7.23 -8.92
N LYS A 139 -23.59 7.12 -7.65
CA LYS A 139 -24.24 8.18 -6.88
C LYS A 139 -23.27 9.23 -6.33
N TYR A 140 -21.97 8.97 -6.39
CA TYR A 140 -20.93 9.87 -5.86
C TYR A 140 -20.20 10.53 -7.02
N GLU A 141 -19.85 11.81 -6.88
CA GLU A 141 -18.94 12.49 -7.83
C GLU A 141 -17.48 12.17 -7.50
N THR A 142 -17.13 12.19 -6.21
CA THR A 142 -15.79 11.90 -5.69
C THR A 142 -15.85 10.86 -4.59
N LEU A 143 -14.82 10.00 -4.50
CA LEU A 143 -14.77 8.93 -3.51
C LEU A 143 -13.80 9.29 -2.37
N SER A 144 -14.32 9.33 -1.15
CA SER A 144 -13.56 9.50 0.09
C SER A 144 -13.56 8.21 0.92
N SER A 145 -12.77 8.20 1.98
CA SER A 145 -12.79 7.15 3.01
C SER A 145 -14.19 6.92 3.60
N ASP A 146 -14.94 7.98 3.84
CA ASP A 146 -16.29 7.87 4.41
C ASP A 146 -17.28 7.34 3.36
N ALA A 147 -17.16 7.79 2.11
CA ALA A 147 -17.95 7.23 1.01
C ALA A 147 -17.68 5.71 0.84
N TYR A 148 -16.42 5.28 0.95
CA TYR A 148 -16.09 3.85 0.93
C TYR A 148 -16.84 3.06 2.02
N LYS A 149 -16.79 3.54 3.28
CA LYS A 149 -17.46 2.87 4.41
C LYS A 149 -18.97 2.80 4.19
N GLU A 150 -19.60 3.89 3.76
CA GLU A 150 -21.03 3.94 3.48
C GLU A 150 -21.41 2.98 2.36
N ILE A 151 -20.68 2.98 1.24
CA ILE A 151 -20.92 2.10 0.10
C ILE A 151 -20.79 0.63 0.51
N MET A 152 -19.76 0.25 1.27
CA MET A 152 -19.60 -1.14 1.74
C MET A 152 -20.76 -1.58 2.64
N VAL A 153 -21.28 -0.68 3.49
CA VAL A 153 -22.48 -0.95 4.31
C VAL A 153 -23.72 -1.13 3.41
N ARG A 154 -23.90 -0.31 2.38
CA ARG A 154 -25.01 -0.43 1.43
C ARG A 154 -24.95 -1.72 0.62
N ILE A 155 -23.77 -2.13 0.17
CA ILE A 155 -23.60 -3.41 -0.54
C ILE A 155 -23.99 -4.56 0.38
N LYS A 156 -23.51 -4.56 1.63
CA LYS A 156 -23.89 -5.57 2.64
C LYS A 156 -25.40 -5.64 2.83
N GLN A 157 -26.08 -4.49 2.97
CA GLN A 157 -27.53 -4.44 3.17
C GLN A 157 -28.31 -4.96 1.97
N ARG A 158 -27.87 -4.64 0.74
CA ARG A 158 -28.58 -4.99 -0.49
C ARG A 158 -28.35 -6.44 -0.94
N THR A 159 -27.18 -7.00 -0.66
CA THR A 159 -26.78 -8.36 -1.08
C THR A 159 -26.86 -9.40 0.02
N ASN A 160 -26.98 -8.96 1.29
CA ASN A 160 -26.83 -9.78 2.48
C ASN A 160 -25.45 -10.47 2.60
N GLU A 161 -24.44 -10.03 1.84
CA GLU A 161 -23.08 -10.58 1.87
C GLU A 161 -22.17 -9.85 2.85
N SER A 162 -21.25 -10.59 3.48
CA SER A 162 -20.30 -10.03 4.44
C SER A 162 -18.96 -10.78 4.47
N GLY A 163 -17.97 -10.22 5.15
CA GLY A 163 -16.63 -10.81 5.25
C GLY A 163 -16.01 -11.05 3.87
N LYS A 164 -15.42 -12.23 3.67
CA LYS A 164 -14.77 -12.57 2.38
C LYS A 164 -15.72 -12.48 1.19
N ARG A 165 -17.00 -12.84 1.35
CA ARG A 165 -17.98 -12.84 0.26
C ARG A 165 -18.36 -11.42 -0.21
N LEU A 166 -18.15 -10.41 0.64
CA LEU A 166 -18.30 -9.01 0.28
C LEU A 166 -16.99 -8.40 -0.24
N PHE A 167 -15.90 -8.53 0.53
CA PHE A 167 -14.68 -7.78 0.25
C PHE A 167 -13.80 -8.40 -0.86
N MET A 168 -13.81 -9.73 -1.03
CA MET A 168 -12.96 -10.39 -2.02
C MET A 168 -13.43 -10.11 -3.45
N PRO A 169 -14.73 -10.17 -3.80
CA PRO A 169 -15.17 -9.79 -5.14
C PRO A 169 -14.81 -8.36 -5.50
N VAL A 170 -15.01 -7.42 -4.58
CA VAL A 170 -14.64 -6.00 -4.79
C VAL A 170 -13.13 -5.89 -5.04
N ARG A 171 -12.29 -6.48 -4.19
CA ARG A 171 -10.83 -6.46 -4.39
C ARG A 171 -10.42 -7.10 -5.71
N ALA A 172 -10.94 -8.28 -6.02
CA ALA A 172 -10.61 -9.03 -7.21
C ALA A 172 -10.97 -8.23 -8.47
N ALA A 173 -12.17 -7.63 -8.52
CA ALA A 173 -12.59 -6.81 -9.64
C ALA A 173 -11.72 -5.56 -9.80
N LEU A 174 -11.38 -4.89 -8.69
CA LEU A 174 -10.62 -3.64 -8.74
C LEU A 174 -9.13 -3.82 -8.99
N THR A 175 -8.54 -4.96 -8.65
CA THR A 175 -7.07 -5.14 -8.69
C THR A 175 -6.59 -6.32 -9.50
N GLY A 176 -7.47 -7.28 -9.82
CA GLY A 176 -7.10 -8.56 -10.41
C GLY A 176 -6.45 -9.53 -9.42
N LYS A 177 -6.40 -9.19 -8.12
CA LYS A 177 -5.72 -9.94 -7.07
C LYS A 177 -6.63 -10.15 -5.86
N ILE A 178 -6.26 -11.10 -4.99
CA ILE A 178 -6.96 -11.34 -3.71
C ILE A 178 -6.21 -10.79 -2.49
N GLN A 179 -5.00 -10.24 -2.69
CA GLN A 179 -4.15 -9.64 -1.66
C GLN A 179 -3.58 -8.30 -2.17
N GLY A 180 -3.00 -7.51 -1.27
CA GLY A 180 -2.35 -6.24 -1.58
C GLY A 180 -2.78 -5.12 -0.63
N LEU A 181 -2.65 -3.88 -1.09
CA LEU A 181 -3.02 -2.67 -0.35
C LEU A 181 -4.40 -2.76 0.29
N GLU A 182 -4.61 -2.02 1.38
CA GLU A 182 -5.94 -1.86 1.97
C GLU A 182 -6.98 -1.45 0.91
N LEU A 183 -8.14 -2.10 0.96
CA LEU A 183 -9.16 -1.93 -0.08
C LEU A 183 -9.70 -0.49 -0.11
N GLU A 184 -9.81 0.16 1.05
CA GLU A 184 -10.18 1.57 1.17
C GLU A 184 -9.22 2.49 0.39
N LYS A 185 -7.91 2.27 0.50
CA LYS A 185 -6.90 3.05 -0.23
C LYS A 185 -6.99 2.83 -1.73
N ILE A 186 -7.17 1.57 -2.16
CA ILE A 186 -7.41 1.26 -3.57
C ILE A 186 -8.64 2.00 -4.07
N PHE A 187 -9.72 2.01 -3.27
CA PHE A 187 -10.99 2.61 -3.63
C PHE A 187 -10.87 4.12 -3.83
N VAL A 188 -10.24 4.82 -2.88
CA VAL A 188 -10.01 6.27 -2.95
C VAL A 188 -9.06 6.62 -4.09
N LEU A 189 -7.96 5.88 -4.27
CA LEU A 189 -6.93 6.20 -5.28
C LEU A 189 -7.34 5.87 -6.72
N LEU A 190 -8.18 4.84 -6.93
CA LEU A 190 -8.76 4.54 -8.26
C LEU A 190 -9.78 5.58 -8.67
N GLY A 191 -10.59 6.03 -7.71
CA GLY A 191 -11.69 6.95 -7.95
C GLY A 191 -12.85 6.31 -8.72
N ARG A 192 -13.89 7.14 -8.90
CA ARG A 192 -15.20 6.75 -9.42
C ARG A 192 -15.12 6.04 -10.77
N GLU A 193 -14.55 6.70 -11.77
CA GLU A 193 -14.60 6.23 -13.17
C GLU A 193 -13.97 4.84 -13.34
N LYS A 194 -12.76 4.63 -12.79
CA LYS A 194 -12.08 3.33 -12.87
C LYS A 194 -12.81 2.24 -12.11
N ILE A 195 -13.41 2.55 -10.95
CA ILE A 195 -14.19 1.57 -10.20
C ILE A 195 -15.42 1.14 -11.01
N LEU A 196 -16.14 2.09 -11.61
CA LEU A 196 -17.29 1.78 -12.46
C LEU A 196 -16.89 0.94 -13.67
N GLU A 197 -15.86 1.35 -14.39
CA GLU A 197 -15.33 0.59 -15.54
C GLU A 197 -15.02 -0.86 -15.15
N ARG A 198 -14.23 -1.06 -14.09
CA ARG A 198 -13.80 -2.38 -13.65
C ARG A 198 -14.95 -3.24 -13.15
N ALA A 199 -15.83 -2.69 -12.31
CA ALA A 199 -16.98 -3.41 -11.78
C ALA A 199 -17.94 -3.85 -12.90
N LYS A 200 -18.24 -2.96 -13.85
CA LYS A 200 -19.12 -3.25 -14.99
C LYS A 200 -18.50 -4.26 -15.95
N SER A 201 -17.18 -4.23 -16.16
CA SER A 201 -16.50 -5.19 -17.05
C SER A 201 -16.67 -6.66 -16.64
N ILE A 202 -17.01 -6.91 -15.37
CA ILE A 202 -17.22 -8.25 -14.81
C ILE A 202 -18.71 -8.57 -14.63
N SER A 203 -19.52 -7.62 -14.15
CA SER A 203 -20.93 -7.89 -13.84
C SER A 203 -21.82 -8.07 -15.07
N TYR A 204 -21.43 -7.52 -16.22
CA TYR A 204 -22.17 -7.62 -17.48
C TYR A 204 -21.61 -8.66 -18.47
N LYS A 205 -20.64 -9.49 -18.04
CA LYS A 205 -20.20 -10.70 -18.74
C LYS A 205 -20.90 -11.93 -18.16
#